data_AF-A0A2S4UL22-F1
#
_entry.id   AF-A0A2S4UL22-F1
#
_cell.length_a   1.000
_cell.length_b   1.000
_cell.length_c   1.000
_cell.angle_alpha   90.00
_cell.angle_beta   90.00
_cell.angle_gamma   90.00
#
_symmetry.space_group_name_H-M   'P 1'
#
loop_
_entity.id
_entity.type
_entity.pdbx_description
1 polymer ?
#
loop_
_entity_poly.entity_id
_entity_poly.type
_entity_poly.pdbx_seq_one_letter_code
_entity_poly.pdbx_strand_id
1 'polypeptide(L)'
;MASALRIPTKFRLQALSKVQSTVFQTPYNPQNLRTGDRYLTKKLKGPIFQAYYPPIRPVNFKRLNQIFVRTAKANGVTGRDLEYWKLPDLREEKRHVADLIYHHHPFLPPIIESAMLILIFLILSYPYHRLDRVAYNRKRGKGPPKKGEGRRSQLKKRR
;
A
#
# COMPACT_ATOMS: atom_id res chain seq x y z
N MET A 1 43.22 -43.97 40.89
CA MET A 1 43.60 -42.66 41.45
C MET A 1 42.41 -41.73 41.33
N ALA A 2 41.56 -41.66 42.36
CA ALA A 2 40.38 -40.82 42.33
C ALA A 2 40.80 -39.36 42.50
N SER A 3 40.86 -38.62 41.39
CA SER A 3 40.97 -37.16 41.44
C SER A 3 39.71 -36.63 42.10
N ALA A 4 39.83 -36.20 43.36
CA ALA A 4 38.72 -35.62 44.11
C ALA A 4 38.06 -34.52 43.27
N LEU A 5 36.74 -34.61 43.10
CA LEU A 5 35.90 -33.58 42.48
C LEU A 5 36.00 -32.30 43.31
N ARG A 6 37.05 -31.51 43.07
CA ARG A 6 37.34 -30.29 43.80
C ARG A 6 36.63 -29.15 43.09
N ILE A 7 35.65 -28.56 43.76
CA ILE A 7 34.88 -27.44 43.21
C ILE A 7 35.86 -26.30 42.87
N PRO A 8 35.86 -25.80 41.62
CA PRO A 8 36.78 -24.75 41.21
C PRO A 8 36.50 -23.46 41.97
N THR A 9 37.56 -22.71 42.26
CA THR A 9 37.42 -21.40 42.91
C THR A 9 36.73 -20.39 41.99
N LYS A 10 36.00 -19.43 42.57
CA LYS A 10 35.33 -18.35 41.83
C LYS A 10 36.28 -17.62 40.87
N PHE A 11 37.52 -17.38 41.28
CA PHE A 11 38.55 -16.75 40.46
C PHE A 11 38.85 -17.56 39.19
N ARG A 12 39.00 -18.89 39.30
CA ARG A 12 39.25 -19.78 38.15
C ARG A 12 38.07 -19.79 37.18
N LEU A 13 36.85 -19.77 37.69
CA LEU A 13 35.63 -19.67 36.86
C LEU A 13 35.54 -18.33 36.13
N GLN A 14 35.89 -17.23 36.80
CA GLN A 14 35.93 -15.90 36.18
C GLN A 14 36.98 -15.81 35.08
N ALA A 15 38.17 -16.37 35.29
CA ALA A 15 39.23 -16.41 34.28
C ALA A 15 38.81 -17.22 33.05
N LEU A 16 38.17 -18.38 33.25
CA LEU A 16 37.62 -19.19 32.16
C LEU A 16 36.55 -18.41 31.37
N SER A 17 35.61 -17.77 32.06
CA SER A 17 34.58 -16.93 31.42
C SER A 17 35.19 -15.76 30.63
N LYS A 18 36.27 -15.16 31.13
CA LYS A 18 37.02 -14.13 30.40
C LYS A 18 37.68 -14.68 29.14
N VAL A 19 38.33 -15.84 29.20
CA VAL A 19 38.93 -16.48 28.01
C VAL A 19 37.84 -16.87 27.00
N GLN A 20 36.75 -17.47 27.46
CA GLN A 20 35.62 -17.84 26.61
C GLN A 20 35.07 -16.62 25.85
N SER A 21 34.84 -15.51 26.55
CA SER A 21 34.35 -14.28 25.91
C SER A 21 35.32 -13.72 24.88
N THR A 22 36.64 -13.82 25.09
CA THR A 22 37.64 -13.44 24.07
C THR A 22 37.60 -14.34 22.84
N VAL A 23 37.41 -15.65 23.01
CA VAL A 23 37.35 -16.61 21.90
C VAL A 23 36.08 -16.40 21.06
N PHE A 24 34.94 -16.23 21.73
CA PHE A 24 33.64 -16.11 21.06
C PHE A 24 33.22 -14.66 20.78
N GLN A 25 34.09 -13.68 21.05
CA GLN A 25 33.82 -12.25 20.91
C GLN A 25 32.51 -11.81 21.59
N THR A 26 32.21 -12.39 22.75
CA THR A 26 31.03 -12.03 23.55
C THR A 26 31.41 -11.01 24.64
N PRO A 27 30.45 -10.19 25.12
CA PRO A 27 30.74 -9.22 26.18
C PRO A 27 30.97 -9.90 27.54
N TYR A 28 32.06 -9.55 28.21
CA TYR A 28 32.38 -10.00 29.57
C TYR A 28 31.94 -8.97 30.61
N ASN A 29 30.98 -9.33 31.49
CA ASN A 29 30.39 -8.42 32.48
C ASN A 29 30.31 -9.05 33.89
N PRO A 30 31.43 -9.16 34.63
CA PRO A 30 31.45 -9.84 35.92
C PRO A 30 30.74 -9.08 37.05
N GLN A 31 30.47 -7.77 36.89
CA GLN A 31 29.76 -6.94 37.85
C GLN A 31 28.26 -6.78 37.52
N ASN A 32 27.76 -7.41 36.45
CA ASN A 32 26.36 -7.33 36.01
C ASN A 32 25.87 -5.87 35.81
N LEU A 33 26.75 -4.99 35.33
CA LEU A 33 26.42 -3.60 35.04
C LEU A 33 25.54 -3.48 33.78
N ARG A 34 24.73 -2.42 33.70
CA ARG A 34 23.88 -2.16 32.53
C ARG A 34 24.65 -1.43 31.43
N THR A 35 25.30 -2.19 30.55
CA THR A 35 26.10 -1.66 29.42
C THR A 35 25.27 -1.30 28.18
N GLY A 36 23.98 -1.64 28.14
CA GLY A 36 23.10 -1.33 27.00
C GLY A 36 23.13 -2.36 25.86
N ASP A 37 23.83 -3.49 26.03
CA ASP A 37 23.98 -4.55 25.03
C ASP A 37 22.64 -5.13 24.53
N ARG A 38 21.60 -5.11 25.39
CA ARG A 38 20.20 -5.45 25.04
C ARG A 38 19.66 -4.65 23.86
N TYR A 39 20.11 -3.41 23.68
CA TYR A 39 19.66 -2.56 22.58
C TYR A 39 20.52 -2.75 21.33
N LEU A 40 21.82 -2.99 21.48
CA LEU A 40 22.75 -3.23 20.37
C LEU A 40 22.51 -4.57 19.67
N THR A 41 22.16 -5.60 20.43
CA THR A 41 21.86 -6.94 19.92
C THR A 41 20.47 -7.05 19.26
N LYS A 42 19.60 -6.05 19.44
CA LYS A 42 18.27 -6.06 18.80
C LYS A 42 18.41 -5.82 17.31
N LYS A 43 17.91 -6.76 16.51
CA LYS A 43 17.79 -6.60 15.06
C LYS A 43 16.89 -5.41 14.72
N LEU A 44 17.31 -4.60 13.75
CA LEU A 44 16.53 -3.48 13.24
C LEU A 44 15.26 -3.98 12.55
N LYS A 45 14.12 -3.34 12.84
CA LYS A 45 12.81 -3.69 12.28
C LYS A 45 12.36 -2.77 11.13
N GLY A 46 13.17 -1.78 10.76
CA GLY A 46 12.86 -0.78 9.73
C GLY A 46 12.32 -1.36 8.41
N PRO A 47 13.01 -2.35 7.80
CA PRO A 47 12.55 -2.95 6.55
C PRO A 47 11.17 -3.62 6.65
N ILE A 48 10.88 -4.26 7.79
CA ILE A 48 9.58 -4.90 8.05
C ILE A 48 8.48 -3.84 8.11
N PHE A 49 8.74 -2.72 8.79
CA PHE A 49 7.78 -1.62 8.90
C PHE A 49 7.54 -0.90 7.58
N GLN A 50 8.55 -0.78 6.73
CA GLN A 50 8.40 -0.19 5.40
C GLN A 50 7.42 -0.98 4.52
N ALA A 51 7.37 -2.31 4.70
CA ALA A 51 6.47 -3.19 3.97
C ALA A 51 5.04 -3.27 4.56
N TYR A 52 4.76 -2.59 5.68
CA TYR A 52 3.46 -2.68 6.36
C TYR A 52 2.29 -2.23 5.47
N TYR A 53 2.50 -1.16 4.69
CA TYR A 53 1.60 -0.81 3.60
C TYR A 53 2.25 -1.18 2.28
N PRO A 54 1.56 -1.92 1.38
CA PRO A 54 2.11 -2.20 0.07
C PRO A 54 2.44 -0.88 -0.63
N PRO A 55 3.57 -0.77 -1.36
CA PRO A 55 3.96 0.45 -2.07
C PRO A 55 2.93 0.86 -3.14
N ILE A 56 2.01 -0.05 -3.45
CA ILE A 56 0.96 0.09 -4.43
C ILE A 56 -0.27 0.69 -3.73
N ARG A 57 -0.37 2.03 -3.76
CA ARG A 57 -1.67 2.62 -4.13
C ARG A 57 -2.09 1.94 -5.43
N PRO A 58 -3.34 1.46 -5.61
CA PRO A 58 -3.73 0.77 -6.84
C PRO A 58 -3.18 1.56 -8.01
N VAL A 59 -2.35 0.88 -8.82
CA VAL A 59 -1.57 1.51 -9.87
C VAL A 59 -2.56 2.36 -10.66
N ASN A 60 -2.33 3.67 -10.72
CA ASN A 60 -3.22 4.58 -11.44
C ASN A 60 -3.52 3.94 -12.79
N PHE A 61 -4.80 3.68 -13.12
CA PHE A 61 -5.20 2.95 -14.32
C PHE A 61 -4.50 3.51 -15.58
N LYS A 62 -4.25 4.82 -15.60
CA LYS A 62 -3.45 5.49 -16.63
C LYS A 62 -2.04 4.92 -16.79
N ARG A 63 -1.34 4.70 -15.66
CA ARG A 63 0.01 4.13 -15.62
C ARG A 63 0.02 2.64 -15.98
N LEU A 64 -1.00 1.88 -15.57
CA LEU A 64 -1.16 0.48 -16.01
C LEU A 64 -1.33 0.40 -17.53
N ASN A 65 -2.23 1.19 -18.10
CA ASN A 65 -2.46 1.22 -19.54
C ASN A 65 -1.19 1.59 -20.31
N GLN A 66 -0.37 2.51 -19.79
CA GLN A 66 0.93 2.83 -20.38
C GLN A 66 1.91 1.65 -20.35
N ILE A 67 1.94 0.89 -19.26
CA ILE A 67 2.79 -0.32 -19.15
C ILE A 67 2.31 -1.35 -20.17
N PHE A 68 1.03 -1.71 -20.19
CA PHE A 68 0.47 -2.69 -21.13
C PHE A 68 0.71 -2.32 -22.59
N VAL A 69 0.46 -1.05 -22.96
CA VAL A 69 0.70 -0.56 -24.32
C VAL A 69 2.19 -0.65 -24.71
N ARG A 70 3.11 -0.36 -23.78
CA ARG A 70 4.55 -0.49 -24.03
C ARG A 70 4.94 -1.95 -24.27
N THR A 71 4.43 -2.87 -23.44
CA THR A 71 4.72 -4.30 -23.57
C THR A 71 4.16 -4.87 -24.87
N ALA A 72 2.92 -4.50 -25.26
CA ALA A 72 2.30 -4.95 -26.50
C ALA A 72 3.09 -4.49 -27.75
N LYS A 73 3.57 -3.24 -27.76
CA LYS A 73 4.44 -2.74 -28.85
C LYS A 73 5.76 -3.48 -28.93
N ALA A 74 6.37 -3.79 -27.79
CA ALA A 74 7.61 -4.56 -27.74
C ALA A 74 7.43 -5.97 -28.32
N ASN A 75 6.23 -6.54 -28.18
CA ASN A 75 5.86 -7.83 -28.75
C ASN A 75 5.40 -7.76 -30.22
N GLY A 76 5.57 -6.62 -30.89
CA GLY A 76 5.25 -6.45 -32.31
C GLY A 76 3.76 -6.27 -32.62
N VAL A 77 2.91 -6.10 -31.61
CA VAL A 77 1.50 -5.77 -31.83
C VAL A 77 1.42 -4.36 -32.41
N THR A 78 0.65 -4.18 -33.48
CA THR A 78 0.45 -2.87 -34.15
C THR A 78 -1.02 -2.68 -34.55
N GLY A 79 -1.42 -1.45 -34.89
CA GLY A 79 -2.76 -1.17 -35.42
C GLY A 79 -3.91 -1.33 -34.40
N ARG A 80 -5.05 -1.86 -34.88
CA ARG A 80 -6.30 -2.06 -34.11
C ARG A 80 -6.11 -3.00 -32.92
N ASP A 81 -5.18 -3.95 -33.03
CA ASP A 81 -4.88 -4.92 -31.98
C ASP A 81 -4.38 -4.23 -30.70
N LEU A 82 -3.67 -3.11 -30.83
CA LEU A 82 -3.23 -2.30 -29.69
C LEU A 82 -4.39 -1.66 -28.90
N GLU A 83 -5.54 -1.45 -29.53
CA GLU A 83 -6.74 -0.91 -28.85
C GLU A 83 -7.37 -1.94 -27.93
N TYR A 84 -7.34 -3.23 -28.30
CA TYR A 84 -7.82 -4.32 -27.45
C TYR A 84 -6.98 -4.53 -26.18
N TRP A 85 -5.70 -4.15 -26.19
CA TRP A 85 -4.81 -4.24 -25.02
C TRP A 85 -4.89 -3.03 -24.07
N LYS A 86 -5.56 -1.94 -24.48
CA LYS A 86 -5.86 -0.85 -23.54
C LYS A 86 -7.01 -1.34 -22.66
N LEU A 87 -6.83 -1.41 -21.33
CA LEU A 87 -7.99 -1.63 -20.47
C LEU A 87 -8.99 -0.50 -20.79
N PRO A 88 -10.27 -0.83 -21.08
CA PRO A 88 -11.28 0.17 -21.36
C PRO A 88 -11.24 1.21 -20.25
N ASP A 89 -11.15 2.49 -20.63
CA ASP A 89 -11.32 3.54 -19.64
C ASP A 89 -12.79 3.41 -19.21
N LEU A 90 -13.03 2.89 -18.00
CA LEU A 90 -14.36 2.67 -17.41
C LEU A 90 -15.24 3.96 -17.36
N ARG A 91 -14.70 5.09 -17.84
CA ARG A 91 -15.38 6.34 -18.20
C ARG A 91 -16.29 6.24 -19.42
N GLU A 92 -15.86 5.55 -20.47
CA GLU A 92 -16.52 5.59 -21.79
C GLU A 92 -17.50 4.42 -21.95
N GLU A 93 -17.12 3.21 -21.53
CA GLU A 93 -18.03 2.07 -21.57
C GLU A 93 -19.27 2.29 -20.71
N LYS A 94 -19.17 2.95 -19.55
CA LYS A 94 -20.34 3.26 -18.70
C LYS A 94 -21.42 4.11 -19.38
N ARG A 95 -21.09 4.85 -20.46
CA ARG A 95 -22.11 5.54 -21.27
C ARG A 95 -22.88 4.53 -22.12
N HIS A 96 -22.18 3.62 -22.79
CA HIS A 96 -22.80 2.60 -23.63
C HIS A 96 -23.48 1.46 -22.86
N VAL A 97 -22.97 1.05 -21.70
CA VAL A 97 -23.66 0.05 -20.88
C VAL A 97 -24.94 0.64 -20.26
N ALA A 98 -24.95 1.93 -19.92
CA ALA A 98 -26.19 2.61 -19.53
C ALA A 98 -27.20 2.61 -20.69
N ASP A 99 -26.77 2.93 -21.92
CA ASP A 99 -27.63 2.88 -23.10
C ASP A 99 -28.14 1.45 -23.42
N LEU A 100 -27.31 0.42 -23.22
CA LEU A 100 -27.66 -0.99 -23.45
C LEU A 100 -28.61 -1.56 -22.38
N ILE A 101 -28.56 -1.08 -21.14
CA ILE A 101 -29.49 -1.51 -20.08
C ILE A 101 -30.92 -0.97 -20.33
N TYR A 102 -31.08 0.13 -21.06
CA TYR A 102 -32.40 0.68 -21.45
C TYR A 102 -33.01 0.00 -22.69
N HIS A 103 -32.30 -0.90 -23.37
CA HIS A 103 -32.84 -1.74 -24.43
C HIS A 103 -32.87 -3.21 -23.98
N HIS A 104 -34.07 -3.64 -23.59
CA HIS A 104 -34.42 -4.97 -23.09
C HIS A 104 -33.82 -6.12 -23.93
N HIS A 105 -32.96 -6.93 -23.29
CA HIS A 105 -32.79 -8.32 -23.66
C HIS A 105 -33.65 -9.20 -22.72
N PRO A 106 -34.64 -9.95 -23.24
CA PRO A 106 -35.31 -10.98 -22.48
C PRO A 106 -34.45 -12.26 -22.55
N PHE A 107 -34.38 -13.02 -21.44
CA PHE A 107 -33.68 -14.30 -21.24
C PHE A 107 -32.19 -14.25 -20.83
N LEU A 108 -31.92 -14.32 -19.51
CA LEU A 108 -30.95 -15.22 -18.83
C LEU A 108 -30.92 -14.97 -17.29
N PRO A 109 -30.50 -15.95 -16.44
CA PRO A 109 -30.98 -16.10 -15.05
C PRO A 109 -30.22 -15.27 -13.98
N PRO A 110 -30.84 -14.97 -12.81
CA PRO A 110 -30.56 -13.70 -12.10
C PRO A 110 -29.64 -13.71 -10.85
N ILE A 111 -29.06 -14.82 -10.37
CA ILE A 111 -28.66 -14.87 -8.94
C ILE A 111 -27.14 -14.75 -8.65
N ILE A 112 -26.25 -15.32 -9.48
CA ILE A 112 -24.79 -15.36 -9.15
C ILE A 112 -24.03 -14.21 -9.84
N GLU A 113 -24.49 -13.72 -10.99
CA GLU A 113 -23.85 -12.62 -11.71
C GLU A 113 -24.23 -11.24 -11.15
N SER A 114 -25.44 -11.10 -10.60
CA SER A 114 -25.95 -9.83 -10.09
C SER A 114 -25.13 -9.31 -8.91
N ALA A 115 -24.76 -10.17 -7.95
CA ALA A 115 -23.97 -9.75 -6.79
C ALA A 115 -22.54 -9.31 -7.16
N MET A 116 -21.88 -10.01 -8.10
CA MET A 116 -20.56 -9.63 -8.61
C MET A 116 -20.60 -8.33 -9.41
N LEU A 117 -21.62 -8.16 -10.27
CA LEU A 117 -21.82 -6.93 -11.04
C LEU A 117 -22.18 -5.75 -10.14
N ILE A 118 -22.97 -5.95 -9.07
CA ILE A 118 -23.29 -4.92 -8.07
C ILE A 118 -22.04 -4.50 -7.29
N LEU A 119 -21.19 -5.46 -6.90
CA LEU A 119 -19.92 -5.17 -6.20
C LEU A 119 -18.94 -4.40 -7.10
N ILE A 120 -18.81 -4.83 -8.36
CA ILE A 120 -17.99 -4.15 -9.39
C ILE A 120 -18.55 -2.74 -9.67
N PHE A 121 -19.87 -2.59 -9.76
CA PHE A 121 -20.53 -1.29 -9.92
C PHE A 121 -20.29 -0.38 -8.72
N LEU A 122 -20.39 -0.88 -7.47
CA LEU A 122 -20.14 -0.10 -6.25
C LEU A 122 -18.68 0.37 -6.15
N ILE A 123 -17.73 -0.53 -6.39
CA ILE A 123 -16.29 -0.22 -6.32
C ILE A 123 -15.87 0.78 -7.41
N LEU A 124 -16.43 0.65 -8.62
CA LEU A 124 -16.06 1.48 -9.77
C LEU A 124 -16.89 2.75 -9.93
N SER A 125 -18.09 2.88 -9.35
CA SER A 125 -18.96 4.07 -9.49
C SER A 125 -18.79 5.11 -8.38
N TYR A 126 -18.30 4.73 -7.19
CA TYR A 126 -18.08 5.65 -6.08
C TYR A 126 -17.23 6.92 -6.40
N PRO A 127 -16.12 6.83 -7.16
CA PRO A 127 -15.34 8.04 -7.50
C PRO A 127 -15.99 8.92 -8.58
N TYR A 128 -16.88 8.39 -9.42
CA TYR A 128 -17.56 9.14 -10.49
C TYR A 128 -18.70 10.01 -9.95
N HIS A 129 -19.53 9.46 -9.07
CA HIS A 129 -20.58 10.24 -8.40
C HIS A 129 -20.02 11.48 -7.69
N ARG A 130 -18.79 11.39 -7.14
CA ARG A 130 -18.14 12.55 -6.52
C ARG A 130 -17.78 13.63 -7.54
N LEU A 131 -17.26 13.27 -8.71
CA LEU A 131 -16.88 14.24 -9.74
C LEU A 131 -18.11 14.90 -10.36
N ASP A 132 -19.15 14.13 -10.67
CA ASP A 132 -20.40 14.65 -11.23
C ASP A 132 -21.13 15.54 -10.24
N ARG A 133 -21.19 15.14 -8.96
CA ARG A 133 -21.74 15.98 -7.88
C ARG A 133 -20.97 17.29 -7.70
N VAL A 134 -19.64 17.25 -7.78
CA VAL A 134 -18.80 18.47 -7.71
C VAL A 134 -19.06 19.36 -8.94
N ALA A 135 -19.14 18.80 -10.14
CA ALA A 135 -19.44 19.54 -11.37
C ALA A 135 -20.83 20.19 -11.31
N TYR A 136 -21.84 19.43 -10.90
CA TYR A 136 -23.21 19.90 -10.71
C TYR A 136 -23.30 21.03 -9.66
N ASN A 137 -22.63 20.89 -8.52
CA ASN A 137 -22.59 21.93 -7.50
C ASN A 137 -21.86 23.19 -7.97
N ARG A 138 -20.79 23.07 -8.77
CA ARG A 138 -20.10 24.21 -9.40
C ARG A 138 -21.01 24.96 -10.36
N LYS A 139 -21.77 24.27 -11.21
CA LYS A 139 -22.75 24.90 -12.12
C LYS A 139 -23.77 25.77 -11.37
N ARG A 140 -24.13 25.38 -10.14
CA ARG A 140 -25.08 26.11 -9.28
C ARG A 140 -24.42 27.11 -8.33
N GLY A 141 -23.12 27.38 -8.46
CA GLY A 141 -22.38 28.26 -7.55
C GLY A 141 -22.24 27.74 -6.11
N LYS A 142 -22.65 26.49 -5.85
CA LYS A 142 -22.55 25.79 -4.55
C LYS A 142 -21.32 24.86 -4.49
N GLY A 143 -20.37 25.06 -5.39
CA GLY A 143 -19.11 24.33 -5.40
C GLY A 143 -18.24 24.70 -4.20
N PRO A 144 -17.30 23.82 -3.81
CA PRO A 144 -16.34 24.18 -2.78
C PRO A 144 -15.52 25.41 -3.23
N PRO A 145 -15.26 26.38 -2.35
CA PRO A 145 -14.42 27.53 -2.67
C PRO A 145 -12.98 27.08 -2.95
N LYS A 146 -12.20 27.92 -3.64
CA LYS A 146 -10.77 27.66 -3.83
C LYS A 146 -10.06 27.63 -2.47
N LYS A 147 -9.04 26.78 -2.34
CA LYS A 147 -8.26 26.64 -1.10
C LYS A 147 -7.66 28.00 -0.72
N GLY A 148 -7.93 28.49 0.48
CA GLY A 148 -7.49 29.81 0.95
C GLY A 148 -8.44 30.97 0.66
N GLU A 149 -9.49 30.76 -0.15
CA GLU A 149 -10.54 31.73 -0.48
C GLU A 149 -11.84 31.46 0.28
N GLY A 150 -11.75 30.83 1.45
CA GLY A 150 -12.91 30.64 2.32
C GLY A 150 -13.50 31.97 2.76
N ARG A 151 -14.82 32.02 2.99
CA ARG A 151 -15.51 33.24 3.42
C ARG A 151 -14.83 33.92 4.62
N ARG A 152 -14.32 33.12 5.57
CA ARG A 152 -13.61 33.60 6.76
C ARG A 152 -12.26 34.26 6.46
N SER A 153 -11.50 33.79 5.46
CA SER A 153 -10.21 34.40 5.09
C SER A 153 -10.35 35.64 4.20
N GLN A 154 -11.46 35.77 3.47
CA GLN A 154 -11.75 36.95 2.65
C GLN A 154 -12.22 38.16 3.47
N LEU A 155 -12.92 37.93 4.59
CA LEU A 155 -13.34 38.99 5.52
C LEU A 155 -12.17 39.84 6.04
N LYS A 156 -10.98 39.23 6.23
CA LYS A 156 -9.77 39.93 6.69
C LYS A 156 -9.10 40.78 5.60
N LYS A 157 -9.38 40.52 4.31
CA LYS A 157 -8.84 41.29 3.16
C LYS A 157 -9.70 42.50 2.78
N ARG A 158 -10.91 42.62 3.34
CA ARG A 158 -11.88 43.69 3.05
C ARG A 158 -11.83 44.85 4.05
N ARG A 159 -10.89 44.83 4.99
CA ARG A 159 -10.50 45.97 5.83
C ARG A 159 -9.18 46.50 5.30
#